data_AF-A0A257MPL5-F1
#
_entry.id   AF-A0A257MPL5-F1
#
_cell.length_a   1.000
_cell.length_b   1.000
_cell.length_c   1.000
_cell.angle_alpha   90.00
_cell.angle_beta   90.00
_cell.angle_gamma   90.00
#
_symmetry.space_group_name_H-M   'P 1'
#
loop_
_entity.id
_entity.type
_entity.pdbx_description
1 polymer ?
#
loop_
_entity_poly.entity_id
_entity_poly.type
_entity_poly.pdbx_seq_one_letter_code
_entity_poly.pdbx_strand_id
1 'polypeptide(L)' 'ISLFSAIQEVLRTSLACNADFEKLPASYLLPHRHSGGNCPWDGAALQRSKIAGRTSYYCAQHQKE' A
#
# COMPACT_ATOMS: atom_id res chain seq x y z
N ILE A 1 14.01 -1.45 0.04
CA ILE A 1 13.90 -1.74 1.49
C ILE A 1 13.58 -3.23 1.67
N SER A 2 14.04 -3.88 2.74
CA SER A 2 13.65 -5.27 3.02
C SER A 2 12.20 -5.32 3.54
N LEU A 3 11.55 -6.48 3.45
CA LEU A 3 10.20 -6.67 4.01
C LEU A 3 10.16 -6.37 5.52
N PHE A 4 11.17 -6.84 6.27
CA PHE A 4 11.28 -6.60 7.71
C PHE A 4 11.29 -5.10 8.04
N SER A 5 12.14 -4.33 7.36
CA SER A 5 12.22 -2.88 7.58
C SER A 5 10.94 -2.15 7.15
N ALA A 6 10.32 -2.57 6.04
CA ALA A 6 9.06 -2.00 5.57
C ALA A 6 7.92 -2.24 6.57
N ILE A 7 7.82 -3.44 7.16
CA ILE A 7 6.82 -3.75 8.19
C ILE A 7 7.03 -2.84 9.41
N GLN A 8 8.27 -2.69 9.89
CA GLN A 8 8.56 -1.83 11.04
C GLN A 8 8.20 -0.37 10.76
N GLU A 9 8.52 0.14 9.57
CA GLU A 9 8.21 1.50 9.16
C GLU A 9 6.69 1.74 9.16
N VAL A 10 5.94 0.92 8.43
CA VAL A 10 4.48 1.09 8.28
C VAL A 10 3.76 1.02 9.63
N LEU A 11 4.15 0.08 10.51
CA LEU A 11 3.54 -0.06 11.83
C LEU A 11 3.86 1.14 12.73
N ARG A 12 5.11 1.62 12.74
CA ARG A 12 5.49 2.80 13.52
C ARG A 12 4.80 4.08 13.02
N THR A 13 4.72 4.27 11.71
CA THR A 13 4.00 5.40 11.09
C THR A 13 2.52 5.36 11.45
N SER A 14 1.89 4.18 11.40
CA SER A 14 0.48 4.01 11.77
C SER A 14 0.24 4.36 13.24
N LEU A 15 1.15 3.96 14.14
CA LEU A 15 1.07 4.33 15.56
C LEU A 15 1.25 5.84 15.78
N ALA A 16 2.22 6.46 15.11
CA ALA A 16 2.47 7.90 15.22
C ALA A 16 1.25 8.76 14.81
N CYS A 17 0.46 8.27 13.84
CA CYS A 17 -0.77 8.91 13.41
C CYS A 17 -2.03 8.41 14.16
N ASN A 18 -1.89 7.60 15.23
CA ASN A 18 -3.02 6.99 15.96
C ASN A 18 -4.01 6.24 15.04
N ALA A 19 -3.49 5.56 14.01
CA ALA A 19 -4.28 4.89 12.98
C ALA A 19 -5.30 5.79 12.25
N ASP A 20 -5.09 7.10 12.26
CA ASP A 20 -5.80 8.05 11.41
C ASP A 20 -5.26 7.95 9.98
N PHE A 21 -5.97 7.21 9.13
CA PHE A 21 -5.49 6.88 7.78
C PHE A 21 -5.42 8.09 6.84
N GLU A 22 -6.15 9.18 7.13
CA GLU A 22 -6.05 10.43 6.39
C GLU A 22 -4.72 11.15 6.63
N LYS A 23 -4.01 10.80 7.71
CA LYS A 23 -2.68 11.35 8.04
C LYS A 23 -1.51 10.50 7.55
N LEU A 24 -1.78 9.36 6.91
CA LEU A 24 -0.71 8.52 6.38
C LEU A 24 0.02 9.20 5.21
N PRO A 25 1.31 8.88 5.00
CA PRO A 25 2.04 9.41 3.87
C PRO A 25 1.33 9.12 2.55
N ALA A 26 1.23 10.12 1.68
CA ALA A 26 0.64 9.97 0.34
C ALA A 26 1.37 8.92 -0.53
N SER A 27 2.63 8.60 -0.19
CA SER A 27 3.43 7.57 -0.82
C SER A 27 3.03 6.13 -0.44
N TYR A 28 2.20 5.93 0.58
CA TYR A 28 1.73 4.60 0.98
C TYR A 28 0.62 4.13 0.05
N LEU A 29 0.48 2.81 -0.10
CA LEU A 29 -0.58 2.24 -0.95
C LEU A 29 -1.99 2.41 -0.33
N LEU A 30 -2.08 2.55 1.00
CA LEU A 30 -3.35 2.50 1.73
C LEU A 30 -4.35 3.62 1.33
N PRO A 31 -3.95 4.88 1.13
CA PRO A 31 -4.88 5.91 0.64
C PRO A 31 -5.40 5.65 -0.79
N HIS A 32 -4.68 4.88 -1.60
CA HIS A 32 -4.98 4.65 -3.02
C HIS A 32 -5.62 3.29 -3.32
N ARG A 33 -5.89 2.45 -2.30
CA ARG A 33 -6.36 1.05 -2.47
C ARG A 33 -7.85 0.88 -2.81
N HIS A 34 -8.35 1.63 -3.77
CA HIS A 34 -9.73 1.51 -4.26
C HIS A 34 -9.77 1.03 -5.71
N SER A 35 -10.98 0.70 -6.19
CA SER A 35 -11.18 0.35 -7.61
C SER A 35 -10.71 1.51 -8.49
N GLY A 36 -9.87 1.22 -9.49
CA GLY A 36 -9.28 2.23 -10.38
C GLY A 36 -8.19 3.10 -9.74
N GLY A 37 -7.71 2.79 -8.53
CA GLY A 37 -6.63 3.53 -7.90
C GLY A 37 -5.30 3.42 -8.66
N ASN A 38 -4.46 4.43 -8.49
CA ASN A 38 -3.13 4.52 -9.11
C ASN A 38 -2.03 4.33 -8.07
N CYS A 39 -0.89 3.79 -8.49
CA CYS A 39 0.27 3.67 -7.65
C CYS A 39 0.82 5.07 -7.32
N PRO A 40 1.11 5.37 -6.04
CA PRO A 40 1.58 6.69 -5.64
C PRO A 40 3.01 7.00 -6.09
N TRP A 41 3.76 6.04 -6.63
CA TRP A 41 5.16 6.22 -7.00
C TRP A 41 5.35 6.46 -8.50
N ASP A 42 4.55 5.83 -9.35
CA ASP A 42 4.69 5.90 -10.81
C ASP A 42 3.38 6.22 -11.56
N GLY A 43 2.26 6.33 -10.83
CA GLY A 43 0.94 6.58 -11.42
C GLY A 43 0.33 5.37 -12.15
N ALA A 44 1.00 4.22 -12.22
CA ALA A 44 0.49 3.04 -12.90
C ALA A 44 -0.80 2.53 -12.24
N ALA A 45 -1.71 1.94 -13.03
CA ALA A 45 -2.95 1.38 -12.49
C ALA A 45 -2.67 0.24 -11.52
N LEU A 46 -3.28 0.28 -10.33
CA LEU A 46 -3.16 -0.79 -9.34
C LEU A 46 -3.90 -2.05 -9.82
N GLN A 47 -3.26 -3.20 -9.61
CA GLN A 47 -3.88 -4.49 -9.83
C GLN A 47 -4.68 -4.91 -8.59
N ARG A 48 -5.82 -5.57 -8.83
CA ARG A 48 -6.69 -6.12 -7.78
C ARG A 48 -6.87 -7.61 -8.00
N SER A 49 -6.42 -8.42 -7.04
CA SER A 49 -6.56 -9.88 -7.08
C SER A 49 -7.20 -10.41 -5.79
N LYS A 50 -7.76 -11.62 -5.86
CA LYS A 50 -8.18 -12.37 -4.67
C LYS A 50 -7.17 -13.48 -4.40
N ILE A 51 -6.50 -13.41 -3.26
CA ILE A 51 -5.50 -14.40 -2.82
C ILE A 51 -6.03 -15.05 -1.54
N ALA A 52 -6.22 -16.37 -1.56
CA ALA A 52 -6.83 -17.12 -0.44
C ALA A 52 -8.13 -16.47 0.10
N GLY A 53 -8.98 -15.99 -0.81
CA GLY A 53 -10.25 -15.34 -0.49
C GLY A 53 -10.16 -13.87 -0.06
N ARG A 54 -8.96 -13.28 0.07
CA ARG A 54 -8.75 -11.88 0.48
C ARG A 54 -8.43 -11.00 -0.71
N THR A 55 -9.10 -9.85 -0.81
CA THR A 55 -8.80 -8.84 -1.83
C THR A 55 -7.47 -8.17 -1.51
N SER A 56 -6.55 -8.20 -2.48
CA SER A 56 -5.25 -7.54 -2.41
C SER A 56 -5.13 -6.50 -3.52
N TYR A 57 -4.49 -5.38 -3.21
CA TYR A 57 -4.10 -4.35 -4.18
C TYR A 57 -2.58 -4.28 -4.21
N TYR A 58 -2.01 -4.15 -5.41
CA TYR A 58 -0.56 -4.08 -5.62
C TYR A 58 -0.22 -3.32 -6.90
N CYS A 59 1.00 -2.78 -6.99
CA CYS A 59 1.53 -2.21 -8.22
C CYS A 59 2.38 -3.25 -8.95
N ALA A 60 1.97 -3.69 -10.14
CA ALA A 60 2.67 -4.71 -10.92
C ALA A 60 4.09 -4.30 -11.37
N GLN A 61 4.39 -2.99 -11.41
CA GLN A 61 5.72 -2.49 -11.74
C GLN A 61 6.72 -2.68 -10.58
N HIS A 62 6.22 -2.60 -9.34
CA HIS A 62 7.03 -2.61 -8.12
C HIS A 62 6.96 -3.93 -7.34
N GLN A 63 5.84 -4.64 -7.43
CA GLN A 63 5.58 -5.93 -6.79
C GLN A 63 5.34 -6.97 -7.88
N LYS A 64 6.45 -7.50 -8.40
CA LYS A 64 6.43 -8.55 -9.44
C LYS A 64 6.04 -9.89 -8.82
N GLU A 65 5.33 -10.69 -9.62
CA GLU A 65 4.98 -12.08 -9.30
C GLU A 65 6.17 -13.03 -9.48
#